data_AF-A0A1B3NEC0-F1
#
_entry.id   AF-A0A1B3NEC0-F1
#
_cell.length_a   1.000
_cell.length_b   1.000
_cell.length_c   1.000
_cell.angle_alpha   90.00
_cell.angle_beta   90.00
_cell.angle_gamma   90.00
#
_symmetry.space_group_name_H-M   'P 1'
#
loop_
_entity.id
_entity.type
_entity.pdbx_description
1 polymer ?
#
loop_
_entity_poly.entity_id
_entity_poly.type
_entity_poly.pdbx_seq_one_letter_code
_entity_poly.pdbx_strand_id
1 'polypeptide(L)' 'MGQVLQFRLPPARDEVQPGAELDLLSAVDFALRDLIDIANHVTLEAVREQAKACHAMLAAAYDAEFERA' A
#
# COMPACT_ATOMS: atom_id res chain seq x y z
N MET A 1 17.19 -14.34 -44.62
CA MET A 1 16.74 -12.94 -44.66
C MET A 1 15.84 -12.73 -43.45
N GLY A 2 16.35 -12.13 -42.38
CA GLY A 2 15.59 -11.94 -41.14
C GLY A 2 14.76 -10.66 -41.18
N GLN A 3 13.49 -10.73 -40.79
CA GLN A 3 12.60 -9.58 -40.73
C GLN A 3 12.65 -8.98 -39.32
N VAL A 4 12.96 -7.68 -39.22
CA VAL A 4 12.96 -6.95 -37.95
C VAL A 4 11.57 -6.38 -37.70
N LEU A 5 10.94 -6.78 -36.59
CA LEU A 5 9.69 -6.20 -36.12
C LEU A 5 10.02 -5.08 -35.12
N GLN A 6 9.65 -3.84 -35.45
CA GLN A 6 9.72 -2.72 -34.52
C GLN A 6 8.45 -2.65 -33.68
N PHE A 7 8.60 -2.88 -32.37
CA PHE A 7 7.52 -2.63 -31.40
C PHE A 7 7.54 -1.14 -31.02
N ARG A 8 6.37 -0.48 -31.09
CA ARG A 8 6.23 0.89 -30.59
C ARG A 8 6.22 0.85 -29.07
N LEU A 9 7.09 1.64 -28.45
CA LEU A 9 7.07 1.85 -27.01
C LEU A 9 5.73 2.52 -26.65
N PRO A 10 4.95 1.98 -25.71
CA PRO A 10 3.78 2.69 -25.22
C PRO A 10 4.22 4.06 -24.67
N PRO A 11 3.36 5.10 -24.76
CA PRO A 11 3.67 6.38 -24.17
C PRO A 11 4.02 6.18 -22.70
N ALA A 12 5.08 6.85 -22.24
CA ALA A 12 5.40 6.87 -20.82
C ALA A 12 4.13 7.28 -20.07
N ARG A 13 3.61 6.38 -19.23
CA ARG A 13 2.62 6.78 -18.23
C ARG A 13 3.31 7.85 -17.41
N ASP A 14 2.65 8.99 -17.20
CA ASP A 14 3.15 10.03 -16.29
C ASP A 14 3.67 9.33 -15.05
N GLU A 15 5.00 9.36 -14.89
CA GLU A 15 5.64 8.83 -13.72
C GLU A 15 5.03 9.59 -12.54
N VAL A 16 4.41 8.85 -11.61
CA VAL A 16 3.96 9.42 -10.34
C VAL A 16 5.10 10.27 -9.82
N GLN A 17 4.89 11.59 -9.73
CA GLN A 17 5.97 12.53 -9.49
C GLN A 17 6.78 12.06 -8.27
N PRO A 18 8.09 11.79 -8.43
CA PRO A 18 8.92 11.44 -7.29
C PRO A 18 8.96 12.68 -6.38
N GLY A 19 8.24 12.61 -5.26
CA GLY A 19 8.08 13.74 -4.33
C GLY A 19 6.66 14.21 -4.07
N ALA A 20 5.62 13.55 -4.59
CA ALA A 20 4.29 13.69 -3.99
C ALA A 20 4.33 13.06 -2.60
N GLU A 21 4.69 13.86 -1.59
CA GLU A 21 4.69 13.44 -0.18
C GLU A 21 3.28 12.96 0.14
N LEU A 22 3.17 11.67 0.49
CA LEU A 22 1.94 11.10 0.97
C LEU A 22 1.58 11.83 2.26
N ASP A 23 0.38 12.41 2.29
CA ASP A 23 -0.18 12.91 3.54
C ASP A 23 -0.21 11.79 4.58
N LEU A 24 0.05 12.15 5.84
CA LEU A 24 0.25 11.18 6.91
C LEU A 24 -1.00 10.32 7.12
N LEU A 25 -2.21 10.90 7.03
CA LEU A 25 -3.45 10.14 7.18
C LEU A 25 -3.65 9.18 6.01
N SER A 26 -3.31 9.60 4.80
CA SER A 26 -3.34 8.73 3.62
C SER A 26 -2.36 7.56 3.77
N ALA A 27 -1.15 7.81 4.27
CA ALA A 27 -0.16 6.77 4.53
C ALA A 27 -0.66 5.73 5.56
N VAL A 28 -1.37 6.17 6.60
CA VAL A 28 -1.97 5.28 7.60
C VAL A 28 -3.12 4.46 7.01
N ASP A 29 -4.00 5.05 6.18
CA ASP A 29 -5.06 4.30 5.49
C ASP A 29 -4.48 3.21 4.57
N PHE A 30 -3.40 3.51 3.82
CA PHE A 30 -2.71 2.49 3.03
C PHE A 30 -2.13 1.37 3.90
N ALA A 31 -1.47 1.71 5.01
CA ALA A 31 -0.91 0.71 5.92
C ALA A 31 -1.98 -0.21 6.53
N LEU A 32 -3.16 0.31 6.85
CA LEU A 32 -4.29 -0.50 7.35
C LEU A 32 -4.75 -1.52 6.30
N ARG A 33 -4.88 -1.11 5.04
CA ARG A 33 -5.27 -2.02 3.94
C ARG A 33 -4.20 -3.09 3.71
N ASP A 34 -2.93 -2.69 3.70
CA ASP A 34 -1.81 -3.61 3.52
C ASP A 34 -1.76 -4.67 4.63
N LEU A 35 -2.04 -4.30 5.88
CA LEU A 35 -2.06 -5.24 7.00
C LEU A 35 -3.19 -6.28 6.88
N ILE A 36 -4.35 -5.90 6.36
CA ILE A 36 -5.45 -6.83 6.05
C ILE A 36 -5.01 -7.79 4.95
N ASP A 37 -4.44 -7.27 3.87
CA ASP A 37 -3.98 -8.08 2.74
C ASP A 37 -2.89 -9.07 3.16
N ILE A 38 -1.91 -8.63 3.95
CA ILE A 38 -0.86 -9.50 4.51
C ILE A 38 -1.49 -10.60 5.37
N ALA A 39 -2.42 -10.27 6.27
CA ALA A 39 -3.07 -11.26 7.13
C ALA A 39 -3.85 -12.32 6.33
N ASN A 40 -4.44 -11.93 5.20
CA ASN A 40 -5.19 -12.83 4.32
C ASN A 40 -4.28 -13.77 3.52
N HIS A 41 -3.08 -13.32 3.11
CA HIS A 41 -2.23 -14.07 2.18
C HIS A 41 -1.06 -14.82 2.85
N VAL A 42 -0.67 -14.45 4.07
CA VAL A 42 0.43 -15.13 4.78
C VAL A 42 -0.01 -16.48 5.33
N THR A 43 0.84 -17.50 5.29
CA THR A 43 0.52 -18.84 5.84
C THR A 43 0.93 -19.01 7.30
N LEU A 44 1.97 -18.30 7.76
CA LEU A 44 2.41 -18.35 9.15
C LEU A 44 1.42 -17.65 10.09
N GLU A 45 0.89 -18.40 11.04
CA GLU A 45 -0.06 -17.91 12.05
C GLU A 45 0.52 -16.76 12.89
N ALA A 46 1.76 -16.88 13.37
CA ALA A 46 2.40 -15.85 14.18
C ALA A 46 2.46 -14.49 13.46
N VAL A 47 2.77 -14.50 12.15
CA VAL A 47 2.83 -13.29 11.32
C VAL A 47 1.43 -12.73 11.10
N ARG A 48 0.42 -13.59 10.97
CA ARG A 48 -0.99 -13.19 10.84
C ARG A 48 -1.49 -12.48 12.09
N GLU A 49 -1.21 -13.04 13.26
CA GLU A 49 -1.60 -12.44 14.54
C GLU A 49 -0.86 -11.12 14.79
N GLN A 50 0.41 -11.05 14.41
CA GLN A 50 1.16 -9.78 14.46
C GLN A 50 0.56 -8.72 13.53
N ALA A 51 0.18 -9.07 12.30
CA ALA A 51 -0.47 -8.14 11.37
C ALA A 51 -1.80 -7.63 11.91
N LYS A 52 -2.63 -8.50 12.50
CA LYS A 52 -3.89 -8.11 13.17
C LYS A 52 -3.66 -7.18 14.36
N ALA A 53 -2.67 -7.47 15.20
CA ALA A 53 -2.34 -6.63 16.36
C ALA A 53 -1.85 -5.24 15.93
N CYS A 54 -0.99 -5.19 14.90
CA CYS A 54 -0.53 -3.95 14.31
C CYS A 54 -1.70 -3.13 13.73
N HIS A 55 -2.60 -3.78 12.99
CA HIS A 55 -3.79 -3.15 12.44
C HIS A 55 -4.67 -2.55 13.54
N ALA A 56 -4.96 -3.31 14.60
CA ALA A 56 -5.80 -2.83 15.70
C ALA A 56 -5.21 -1.60 16.39
N MET A 57 -3.89 -1.59 16.63
CA MET A 57 -3.19 -0.45 17.22
C MET A 57 -3.25 0.79 16.32
N LEU A 58 -2.99 0.64 15.02
CA LEU A 58 -2.99 1.75 14.06
C LEU A 58 -4.40 2.29 13.80
N ALA A 59 -5.40 1.42 13.70
CA ALA A 59 -6.80 1.83 13.50
C ALA A 59 -7.30 2.65 14.69
N ALA A 60 -7.02 2.20 15.92
CA ALA A 60 -7.39 2.95 17.13
C ALA A 60 -6.72 4.34 17.19
N ALA A 61 -5.45 4.44 16.78
CA ALA A 61 -4.76 5.72 16.71
C ALA A 61 -5.33 6.64 15.61
N TYR A 62 -5.64 6.07 14.44
CA TYR A 62 -6.22 6.79 13.31
C TYR A 62 -7.60 7.35 13.64
N ASP A 63 -8.49 6.52 14.22
CA ASP A 63 -9.82 6.93 14.64
C ASP A 63 -9.76 8.03 15.71
N ALA A 64 -8.85 7.90 16.69
CA ALA A 64 -8.67 8.90 17.73
C ALA A 64 -8.19 10.26 17.20
N GLU A 65 -7.36 10.28 16.16
CA GLU A 65 -6.94 11.53 15.51
C GLU A 65 -8.04 12.09 14.60
N PHE A 66 -8.85 11.24 13.96
CA PHE A 66 -9.99 11.67 13.16
C PHE A 66 -11.09 12.32 14.02
N GLU A 67 -11.37 11.81 15.22
CA GLU A 67 -12.32 12.40 16.15
C GLU A 67 -11.83 13.73 16.77
N ARG A 68 -10.54 14.02 16.70
CA ARG A 68 -9.91 15.25 17.22
C ARG A 68 -9.79 16.39 16.21
N ALA A 69 -9.88 16.07 14.91
CA ALA A 69 -9.77 17.01 13.80
C ALA A 69 -11.09 17.73 13.51
#